data_AF-X0U930-F1
#
_entry.id   AF-X0U930-F1
#
_cell.length_a   1.000
_cell.length_b   1.000
_cell.length_c   1.000
_cell.angle_alpha   90.00
_cell.angle_beta   90.00
_cell.angle_gamma   90.00
#
_symmetry.space_group_name_H-M   'P 1'
#
loop_
_entity.id
_entity.type
_entity.pdbx_description
1 polymer ?
#
loop_
_entity_poly.entity_id
_entity_poly.type
_entity_poly.pdbx_seq_one_letter_code
_entity_poly.pdbx_strand_id
1 'polypeptide(L)'
;IQELHPRFPDAHFAVIGPAGEHYEQVRYAAVALSTENQLKSGDAKARFCGRGGMGGVLGSKKLLAIVADAPDQKTLPPPAALKKLNAKVASGDGSRRFRERKTGGVGGTWANAEALGPAHALPEYNFAPSGSDVSEPLYRPKVEALDRYEIKAESCFRCGIRCHKNLYEASPGEESRGAFRAKIDYEPLNLLSSNIGIFDVDRVCELIEQTDLLGLDSISCGVTLAYAMEYNRSAEPSRQIAGGLAYGDFEAARRAIGSIGRGELPLLGQ
;
A
#
# COMPACT_ATOMS: atom_id res chain seq x y z
N ILE A 1 -13.16 1.06 -9.52
CA ILE A 1 -13.68 2.24 -8.76
C ILE A 1 -13.98 3.40 -9.71
N GLN A 2 -12.98 3.93 -10.42
CA GLN A 2 -13.18 5.11 -11.27
C GLN A 2 -14.18 4.91 -12.41
N GLU A 3 -14.40 3.67 -12.87
CA GLU A 3 -15.47 3.36 -13.83
C GLU A 3 -16.88 3.38 -13.21
N LEU A 4 -17.01 3.08 -11.92
CA LEU A 4 -18.29 3.08 -11.22
C LEU A 4 -18.70 4.48 -10.76
N HIS A 5 -17.73 5.34 -10.44
CA HIS A 5 -17.97 6.67 -9.90
C HIS A 5 -18.84 7.57 -10.82
N PRO A 6 -18.61 7.67 -12.14
CA PRO A 6 -19.50 8.43 -13.04
C PRO A 6 -20.93 7.89 -13.10
N ARG A 7 -21.15 6.60 -12.80
CA ARG A 7 -22.47 5.96 -12.79
C ARG A 7 -23.20 6.17 -11.47
N PHE A 8 -22.45 6.34 -10.38
CA PHE A 8 -22.95 6.51 -9.02
C PHE A 8 -22.15 7.62 -8.31
N PRO A 9 -22.36 8.90 -8.67
CA PRO A 9 -21.49 10.01 -8.28
C PRO A 9 -21.49 10.31 -6.78
N ASP A 10 -22.57 9.97 -6.07
CA ASP A 10 -22.72 10.19 -4.63
C ASP A 10 -22.35 8.95 -3.79
N ALA A 11 -21.86 7.88 -4.43
CA ALA A 11 -21.61 6.59 -3.79
C ALA A 11 -20.15 6.37 -3.39
N HIS A 12 -19.97 5.47 -2.43
CA HIS A 12 -18.71 4.82 -2.11
C HIS A 12 -18.70 3.35 -2.53
N PHE A 13 -17.52 2.84 -2.82
CA PHE A 13 -17.31 1.54 -3.44
C PHE A 13 -16.43 0.64 -2.59
N ALA A 14 -16.82 -0.62 -2.45
CA ALA A 14 -15.95 -1.73 -2.11
C ALA A 14 -15.85 -2.63 -3.34
N VAL A 15 -14.65 -2.85 -3.88
CA VAL A 15 -14.44 -3.62 -5.12
C VAL A 15 -13.35 -4.65 -4.94
N ILE A 16 -13.44 -5.74 -5.69
CA ILE A 16 -12.30 -6.65 -5.90
C ILE A 16 -11.56 -6.26 -7.18
N GLY A 17 -10.27 -6.60 -7.24
CA GLY A 17 -9.49 -6.59 -8.48
C GLY A 17 -9.38 -8.00 -9.08
N PRO A 18 -8.56 -8.16 -10.13
CA PRO A 18 -8.29 -9.45 -10.77
C PRO A 18 -7.97 -10.59 -9.77
N ALA A 19 -7.23 -10.30 -8.71
CA ALA A 19 -6.90 -11.31 -7.71
C ALA A 19 -8.15 -11.92 -7.05
N GLY A 20 -9.17 -11.11 -6.79
CA GLY A 20 -10.44 -11.59 -6.25
C GLY A 20 -11.26 -12.35 -7.29
N GLU A 21 -11.20 -11.98 -8.56
CA GLU A 21 -11.86 -12.70 -9.65
C GLU A 21 -11.26 -14.10 -9.84
N HIS A 22 -9.96 -14.26 -9.62
CA HIS A 22 -9.23 -15.52 -9.66
C HIS A 22 -9.11 -16.20 -8.27
N TYR A 23 -10.18 -16.17 -7.48
CA TYR A 23 -10.20 -16.65 -6.09
C TYR A 23 -9.79 -18.12 -5.88
N GLU A 24 -9.86 -18.96 -6.92
CA GLU A 24 -9.41 -20.36 -6.85
C GLU A 24 -7.88 -20.46 -6.88
N GLN A 25 -7.21 -19.51 -7.51
CA GLN A 25 -5.76 -19.45 -7.66
C GLN A 25 -5.10 -18.47 -6.68
N VAL A 26 -5.84 -17.51 -6.12
CA VAL A 26 -5.30 -16.43 -5.28
C VAL A 26 -6.00 -16.38 -3.91
N ARG A 27 -5.32 -16.84 -2.87
CA ARG A 27 -5.87 -16.97 -1.50
C ARG A 27 -5.80 -15.68 -0.68
N TYR A 28 -4.94 -14.75 -1.06
CA TYR A 28 -4.72 -13.49 -0.36
C TYR A 28 -5.19 -12.27 -1.19
N ALA A 29 -6.30 -12.45 -1.92
CA ALA A 29 -6.99 -11.36 -2.58
C ALA A 29 -7.68 -10.42 -1.55
N ALA A 30 -7.54 -9.12 -1.77
CA ALA A 30 -8.02 -8.04 -0.94
C ALA A 30 -9.31 -7.40 -1.50
N VAL A 31 -9.96 -6.59 -0.68
CA VAL A 31 -11.06 -5.71 -1.10
C VAL A 31 -10.61 -4.26 -1.03
N ALA A 32 -10.63 -3.56 -2.16
CA ALA A 32 -10.32 -2.15 -2.26
C ALA A 32 -11.56 -1.30 -1.92
N LEU A 33 -11.39 -0.31 -1.06
CA LEU A 33 -12.41 0.63 -0.61
C LEU A 33 -12.07 2.03 -1.11
N SER A 34 -13.03 2.67 -1.77
CA SER A 34 -12.88 4.05 -2.22
C SER A 34 -12.70 5.02 -1.04
N THR A 35 -12.06 6.17 -1.30
CA THR A 35 -12.04 7.30 -0.37
C THR A 35 -12.49 8.56 -1.09
N GLU A 36 -12.99 9.56 -0.38
CA GLU A 36 -13.28 10.87 -0.98
C GLU A 36 -12.07 11.44 -1.72
N ASN A 37 -10.85 11.27 -1.19
CA ASN A 37 -9.65 11.79 -1.83
C ASN A 37 -9.37 11.10 -3.16
N GLN A 38 -9.57 9.78 -3.24
CA GLN A 38 -9.44 9.01 -4.49
C GLN A 38 -10.54 9.39 -5.49
N LEU A 39 -11.79 9.53 -5.04
CA LEU A 39 -12.91 9.88 -5.92
C LEU A 39 -12.74 11.30 -6.50
N LYS A 40 -12.19 12.23 -5.72
CA LYS A 40 -11.91 13.60 -6.17
C LYS A 40 -10.71 13.69 -7.11
N SER A 41 -9.65 12.90 -6.89
CA SER A 41 -8.39 13.06 -7.62
C SER A 41 -8.15 12.05 -8.74
N GLY A 42 -8.89 10.95 -8.79
CA GLY A 42 -8.66 9.88 -9.76
C GLY A 42 -7.60 8.85 -9.34
N ASP A 43 -6.61 9.26 -8.54
CA ASP A 43 -5.43 8.45 -8.18
C ASP A 43 -5.76 7.06 -7.60
N ALA A 44 -4.91 6.06 -7.89
CA ALA A 44 -5.01 4.71 -7.35
C ALA A 44 -4.58 4.61 -5.87
N LYS A 45 -5.32 5.29 -4.97
CA LYS A 45 -5.03 5.39 -3.53
C LYS A 45 -6.17 4.86 -2.65
N ALA A 46 -6.66 3.67 -3.00
CA ALA A 46 -7.71 3.00 -2.26
C ALA A 46 -7.27 2.66 -0.81
N ARG A 47 -8.25 2.37 0.04
CA ARG A 47 -8.04 1.66 1.31
C ARG A 47 -8.29 0.18 1.09
N PHE A 48 -7.77 -0.67 1.97
CA PHE A 48 -7.91 -2.11 1.77
C PHE A 48 -8.41 -2.82 3.03
N CYS A 49 -9.39 -3.69 2.83
CA CYS A 49 -9.51 -4.89 3.66
C CYS A 49 -8.52 -5.91 3.09
N GLY A 50 -7.24 -5.73 3.45
CA GLY A 50 -6.11 -6.34 2.75
C GLY A 50 -5.96 -7.84 3.00
N ARG A 51 -6.00 -8.26 4.27
CA ARG A 51 -5.59 -9.60 4.68
C ARG A 51 -6.77 -10.57 4.81
N GLY A 52 -6.46 -11.87 4.75
CA GLY A 52 -7.41 -12.94 5.05
C GLY A 52 -8.27 -13.40 3.88
N GLY A 53 -7.95 -12.98 2.65
CA GLY A 53 -8.57 -13.52 1.44
C GLY A 53 -10.02 -13.07 1.20
N MET A 54 -10.46 -11.98 1.82
CA MET A 54 -11.84 -11.50 1.70
C MET A 54 -12.22 -11.11 0.27
N GLY A 55 -11.25 -10.66 -0.55
CA GLY A 55 -11.47 -10.43 -1.98
C GLY A 55 -11.86 -11.72 -2.71
N GLY A 56 -11.19 -12.82 -2.39
CA GLY A 56 -11.52 -14.13 -2.95
C GLY A 56 -12.88 -14.64 -2.48
N VAL A 57 -13.27 -14.35 -1.24
CA VAL A 57 -14.62 -14.68 -0.74
C VAL A 57 -15.70 -13.95 -1.55
N LEU A 58 -15.52 -12.66 -1.86
CA LEU A 58 -16.44 -11.92 -2.72
C LEU A 58 -16.47 -12.49 -4.15
N GLY A 59 -15.30 -12.77 -4.73
CA GLY A 59 -15.17 -13.38 -6.06
C GLY A 59 -15.88 -14.73 -6.17
N SER A 60 -15.76 -15.59 -5.15
CA SER A 60 -16.45 -16.90 -5.10
C SER A 60 -17.97 -16.81 -5.14
N LYS A 61 -18.52 -15.64 -4.77
CA LYS A 61 -19.95 -15.33 -4.81
C LYS A 61 -20.36 -14.57 -6.07
N LYS A 62 -19.44 -14.42 -7.04
CA LYS A 62 -19.62 -13.61 -8.25
C LYS A 62 -19.97 -12.15 -7.93
N LEU A 63 -19.41 -11.61 -6.85
CA LEU A 63 -19.63 -10.22 -6.43
C LEU A 63 -18.41 -9.36 -6.75
N LEU A 64 -18.52 -8.54 -7.80
CA LEU A 64 -17.43 -7.64 -8.22
C LEU A 64 -17.31 -6.40 -7.33
N ALA A 65 -18.45 -5.84 -6.92
CA ALA A 65 -18.50 -4.59 -6.18
C ALA A 65 -19.74 -4.49 -5.29
N ILE A 66 -19.59 -3.75 -4.19
CA ILE A 66 -20.68 -3.24 -3.37
C ILE A 66 -20.66 -1.72 -3.54
N VAL A 67 -21.80 -1.15 -3.91
CA VAL A 67 -22.00 0.28 -4.08
C VAL A 67 -22.91 0.75 -2.94
N ALA A 68 -22.42 1.68 -2.14
CA ALA A 68 -23.17 2.28 -1.04
C ALA A 68 -23.37 3.77 -1.33
N ASP A 69 -24.61 4.13 -1.63
CA ASP A 69 -25.05 5.51 -1.78
C ASP A 69 -26.02 5.82 -0.64
N ALA A 70 -25.62 6.73 0.23
CA ALA A 70 -26.44 7.17 1.33
C ALA A 70 -26.11 8.62 1.68
N PRO A 71 -27.12 9.47 1.94
CA PRO A 71 -26.88 10.82 2.38
C PRO A 71 -26.17 10.82 3.73
N ASP A 72 -25.24 11.77 3.92
CA ASP A 72 -24.59 11.99 5.22
C ASP A 72 -25.67 12.30 6.27
N GLN A 73 -25.78 11.42 7.27
CA GLN A 73 -26.74 11.61 8.35
C GLN A 73 -26.22 12.68 9.30
N LYS A 74 -26.68 13.91 9.09
CA LYS A 74 -26.44 15.03 10.01
C LYS A 74 -27.27 14.82 11.28
N THR A 75 -26.65 14.28 12.32
CA THR A 75 -27.24 14.20 13.66
C THR A 75 -27.17 15.53 14.41
N LEU A 76 -27.73 15.58 15.61
CA LEU A 76 -27.57 16.71 16.54
C LEU A 76 -26.08 17.10 16.70
N PRO A 77 -25.79 18.40 16.91
CA PRO A 77 -24.42 18.86 17.15
C PRO A 77 -23.79 18.06 18.29
N PRO A 78 -22.57 17.54 18.12
CA PRO A 78 -21.93 16.80 19.18
C PRO A 78 -21.69 17.71 20.40
N PRO A 79 -21.72 17.17 21.64
CA PRO A 79 -21.41 17.94 22.83
C PRO A 79 -20.06 18.67 22.70
N ALA A 80 -19.94 19.87 23.26
CA ALA A 80 -18.69 20.66 23.18
C ALA A 80 -17.46 19.89 23.73
N ALA A 81 -17.68 18.98 24.69
CA ALA A 81 -16.67 18.08 25.21
C ALA A 81 -16.10 17.13 24.13
N LEU A 82 -16.93 16.65 23.20
CA LEU A 82 -16.49 15.77 22.11
C LEU A 82 -15.59 16.53 21.13
N LYS A 83 -15.86 17.82 20.87
CA LYS A 83 -14.97 18.65 20.04
C LYS A 83 -13.57 18.76 20.65
N LYS A 84 -13.47 18.95 21.98
CA LYS A 84 -12.19 18.98 22.70
C LYS A 84 -11.48 17.62 22.64
N LEU A 85 -12.22 16.53 22.82
CA LEU A 85 -11.67 15.17 22.72
C LEU A 85 -11.15 14.87 21.31
N ASN A 86 -11.92 15.17 20.28
CA ASN A 86 -11.53 14.99 18.89
C ASN A 86 -10.28 15.80 18.54
N ALA A 87 -10.17 17.04 19.02
CA ALA A 87 -8.95 17.84 18.88
C ALA A 87 -7.76 17.15 19.57
N LYS A 88 -7.92 16.69 20.82
CA LYS A 88 -6.87 15.96 21.55
C LYS A 88 -6.43 14.69 20.80
N VAL A 89 -7.35 13.91 20.25
CA VAL A 89 -7.03 12.71 19.45
C VAL A 89 -6.33 13.11 18.15
N ALA A 90 -6.85 14.11 17.44
CA ALA A 90 -6.35 14.51 16.13
C ALA A 90 -4.99 15.20 16.17
N SER A 91 -4.63 15.90 17.25
CA SER A 91 -3.39 16.70 17.32
C SER A 91 -2.52 16.45 18.55
N GLY A 92 -2.95 15.61 19.51
CA GLY A 92 -2.19 15.29 20.71
C GLY A 92 -1.06 14.28 20.47
N ASP A 93 -0.44 13.86 21.58
CA ASP A 93 0.73 12.98 21.56
C ASP A 93 0.40 11.58 21.03
N GLY A 94 -0.79 11.05 21.33
CA GLY A 94 -1.21 9.72 20.91
C GLY A 94 -1.28 9.51 19.40
N SER A 95 -1.53 10.57 18.63
CA SER A 95 -1.53 10.51 17.16
C SER A 95 -0.24 11.00 16.51
N ARG A 96 0.71 11.53 17.30
CA ARG A 96 1.94 12.17 16.80
C ARG A 96 2.72 11.29 15.81
N ARG A 97 2.82 9.99 16.08
CA ARG A 97 3.51 9.03 15.20
C ARG A 97 2.93 9.00 13.78
N PHE A 98 1.61 9.14 13.64
CA PHE A 98 0.91 9.00 12.37
C PHE A 98 0.79 10.32 11.59
N ARG A 99 0.94 11.46 12.28
CA ARG A 99 0.81 12.80 11.71
C ARG A 99 1.99 13.17 10.83
N GLU A 100 1.77 14.16 9.98
CA GLU A 100 2.77 14.70 9.05
C GLU A 100 3.87 15.49 9.79
N ARG A 101 5.14 15.32 9.38
CA ARG A 101 6.32 15.95 10.00
C ARG A 101 6.20 17.47 10.01
N LYS A 102 5.75 18.06 8.90
CA LYS A 102 5.49 19.51 8.75
C LYS A 102 4.44 20.07 9.74
N THR A 103 3.67 19.19 10.38
CA THR A 103 2.63 19.54 11.36
C THR A 103 2.95 19.03 12.78
N GLY A 104 4.24 18.76 13.07
CA GLY A 104 4.71 18.29 14.38
C GLY A 104 4.51 16.79 14.63
N GLY A 105 4.20 16.01 13.59
CA GLY A 105 4.18 14.54 13.63
C GLY A 105 5.54 13.90 13.34
N VAL A 106 5.54 12.59 13.13
CA VAL A 106 6.76 11.81 12.82
C VAL A 106 6.80 11.32 11.37
N GLY A 107 5.70 11.39 10.64
CA GLY A 107 5.66 11.11 9.21
C GLY A 107 4.81 9.91 8.80
N GLY A 108 3.91 9.44 9.65
CA GLY A 108 3.05 8.30 9.33
C GLY A 108 3.69 6.97 9.68
N THR A 109 3.09 5.89 9.17
CA THR A 109 3.64 4.54 9.31
C THR A 109 5.00 4.42 8.63
N TRP A 110 5.25 5.13 7.52
CA TRP A 110 6.53 5.17 6.81
C TRP A 110 7.75 5.48 7.73
N ALA A 111 7.56 6.28 8.77
CA ALA A 111 8.63 6.56 9.75
C ALA A 111 9.17 5.32 10.49
N ASN A 112 8.43 4.19 10.44
CA ASN A 112 8.88 2.94 11.04
C ASN A 112 10.13 2.37 10.35
N ALA A 113 10.36 2.65 9.07
CA ALA A 113 11.56 2.16 8.39
C ALA A 113 12.84 2.73 9.02
N GLU A 114 12.85 4.04 9.28
CA GLU A 114 13.95 4.75 9.96
C GLU A 114 14.13 4.27 11.40
N ALA A 115 13.05 3.94 12.10
CA ALA A 115 13.12 3.45 13.49
C ALA A 115 13.62 2.01 13.60
N LEU A 116 13.29 1.14 12.64
CA LEU A 116 13.56 -0.29 12.71
C LEU A 116 14.88 -0.70 12.04
N GLY A 117 15.36 0.08 11.06
CA GLY A 117 16.63 -0.17 10.37
C GLY A 117 17.83 -0.25 11.32
N PRO A 118 18.12 0.82 12.10
CA PRO A 118 19.24 0.81 13.06
C PRO A 118 19.11 -0.24 14.17
N ALA A 119 17.88 -0.71 14.44
CA ALA A 119 17.62 -1.79 15.39
C ALA A 119 17.75 -3.19 14.76
N HIS A 120 18.13 -3.28 13.49
CA HIS A 120 18.19 -4.52 12.71
C HIS A 120 16.88 -5.32 12.76
N ALA A 121 15.76 -4.60 12.77
CA ALA A 121 14.41 -5.13 12.86
C ALA A 121 13.55 -4.80 11.63
N LEU A 122 14.13 -4.11 10.64
CA LEU A 122 13.50 -3.90 9.34
C LEU A 122 13.58 -5.20 8.53
N PRO A 123 12.49 -5.71 7.94
CA PRO A 123 12.55 -6.87 7.07
C PRO A 123 13.41 -6.59 5.83
N GLU A 124 14.49 -7.34 5.68
CA GLU A 124 15.32 -7.38 4.47
C GLU A 124 15.54 -8.85 4.10
N TYR A 125 15.55 -9.17 2.81
CA TYR A 125 15.87 -10.52 2.30
C TYR A 125 15.18 -11.66 3.08
N ASN A 126 13.85 -11.65 3.11
CA ASN A 126 13.02 -12.58 3.88
C ASN A 126 13.32 -12.57 5.41
N PHE A 127 13.23 -11.38 6.02
CA PHE A 127 13.45 -11.16 7.45
C PHE A 127 14.86 -11.55 7.96
N ALA A 128 15.86 -11.51 7.10
CA ALA A 128 17.27 -11.69 7.42
C ALA A 128 18.05 -10.37 7.17
N PRO A 129 17.84 -9.33 8.01
CA PRO A 129 18.52 -8.05 7.85
C PRO A 129 20.03 -8.21 7.85
N SER A 130 20.72 -7.56 6.91
CA SER A 130 22.19 -7.67 6.81
C SER A 130 22.92 -6.86 7.87
N GLY A 131 22.19 -6.04 8.64
CA GLY A 131 22.75 -5.11 9.59
C GLY A 131 23.48 -3.93 8.95
N SER A 132 23.25 -3.70 7.66
CA SER A 132 23.84 -2.63 6.87
C SER A 132 22.83 -1.52 6.57
N ASP A 133 23.31 -0.45 5.97
CA ASP A 133 22.50 0.72 5.60
C ASP A 133 21.80 0.56 4.23
N VAL A 134 21.65 -0.68 3.73
CA VAL A 134 21.13 -0.94 2.38
C VAL A 134 19.71 -0.42 2.17
N SER A 135 18.89 -0.40 3.23
CA SER A 135 17.52 0.12 3.21
C SER A 135 17.41 1.63 3.41
N GLU A 136 18.50 2.35 3.71
CA GLU A 136 18.45 3.81 3.92
C GLU A 136 17.78 4.57 2.79
N PRO A 137 17.99 4.28 1.48
CA PRO A 137 17.33 5.01 0.40
C PRO A 137 15.80 5.02 0.48
N LEU A 138 15.20 4.04 1.17
CA LEU A 138 13.75 3.93 1.35
C LEU A 138 13.23 4.72 2.57
N TYR A 139 14.12 5.24 3.42
CA TYR A 139 13.72 6.03 4.58
C TYR A 139 13.15 7.35 4.13
N ARG A 140 12.04 7.74 4.77
CA ARG A 140 11.30 8.94 4.39
C ARG A 140 12.19 10.20 4.26
N PRO A 141 13.10 10.53 5.20
CA PRO A 141 13.96 11.70 5.06
C PRO A 141 14.90 11.64 3.83
N LYS A 142 15.35 10.44 3.44
CA LYS A 142 16.21 10.24 2.27
C LYS A 142 15.42 10.44 0.98
N VAL A 143 14.17 9.97 0.94
CA VAL A 143 13.26 10.21 -0.20
C VAL A 143 12.88 11.68 -0.31
N GLU A 144 12.59 12.35 0.82
CA GLU A 144 12.30 13.79 0.86
C GLU A 144 13.49 14.63 0.35
N ALA A 145 14.74 14.20 0.62
CA ALA A 145 15.95 14.90 0.19
C ALA A 145 16.27 14.76 -1.32
N LEU A 146 15.52 13.94 -2.06
CA LEU A 146 15.71 13.81 -3.52
C LEU A 146 15.14 15.01 -4.29
N ASP A 147 14.31 15.85 -3.65
CA ASP A 147 13.63 17.03 -4.23
C ASP A 147 12.80 16.78 -5.51
N ARG A 148 12.67 15.53 -5.95
CA ARG A 148 11.90 15.10 -7.13
C ARG A 148 10.52 14.54 -6.78
N TYR A 149 10.16 14.53 -5.50
CA TYR A 149 8.87 14.04 -5.02
C TYR A 149 8.18 15.02 -4.07
N GLU A 150 6.86 15.01 -4.11
CA GLU A 150 6.01 15.68 -3.13
C GLU A 150 5.20 14.66 -2.32
N ILE A 151 5.28 14.76 -1.00
CA ILE A 151 4.45 13.95 -0.09
C ILE A 151 3.23 14.74 0.32
N LYS A 152 2.05 14.27 -0.09
CA LYS A 152 0.76 14.83 0.32
C LYS A 152 0.14 13.99 1.44
N ALA A 153 -0.01 14.60 2.61
CA ALA A 153 -0.69 14.01 3.74
C ALA A 153 -2.23 14.14 3.62
N GLU A 154 -2.92 13.02 3.48
CA GLU A 154 -4.39 12.96 3.37
C GLU A 154 -4.98 12.05 4.47
N SER A 155 -6.31 12.00 4.56
CA SER A 155 -7.02 11.31 5.64
C SER A 155 -8.18 10.46 5.14
N CYS A 156 -8.58 9.47 5.93
CA CYS A 156 -9.93 8.89 5.83
C CYS A 156 -11.00 9.93 6.18
N PHE A 157 -12.26 9.60 5.89
CA PHE A 157 -13.41 10.44 6.19
C PHE A 157 -13.38 10.98 7.63
N ARG A 158 -13.50 12.31 7.78
CA ARG A 158 -13.51 13.05 9.06
C ARG A 158 -12.30 12.85 9.98
N CYS A 159 -11.23 12.19 9.53
CA CYS A 159 -10.07 11.89 10.37
C CYS A 159 -9.06 13.05 10.36
N GLY A 160 -8.81 13.66 11.54
CA GLY A 160 -7.84 14.76 11.67
C GLY A 160 -6.36 14.35 11.65
N ILE A 161 -6.05 13.05 11.74
CA ILE A 161 -4.67 12.54 11.88
C ILE A 161 -3.88 12.63 10.56
N ARG A 162 -4.56 12.49 9.42
CA ARG A 162 -3.95 12.54 8.07
C ARG A 162 -2.80 11.55 7.88
N CYS A 163 -3.03 10.28 8.20
CA CYS A 163 -1.99 9.26 8.15
C CYS A 163 -1.57 8.87 6.72
N HIS A 164 -2.42 9.06 5.70
CA HIS A 164 -2.09 8.67 4.32
C HIS A 164 -0.93 9.51 3.80
N LYS A 165 0.13 8.86 3.32
CA LYS A 165 1.26 9.53 2.68
C LYS A 165 1.27 9.16 1.22
N ASN A 166 0.70 10.04 0.41
CA ASN A 166 0.67 9.84 -1.04
C ASN A 166 1.90 10.52 -1.64
N LEU A 167 2.67 9.77 -2.42
CA LEU A 167 3.85 10.27 -3.12
C LEU A 167 3.47 10.68 -4.54
N TYR A 168 3.87 11.88 -4.94
CA TYR A 168 3.74 12.40 -6.30
C TYR A 168 5.11 12.80 -6.82
N GLU A 169 5.27 12.88 -8.13
CA GLU A 169 6.39 13.59 -8.74
C GLU A 169 6.30 15.08 -8.38
N ALA A 170 7.44 15.71 -8.10
CA ALA A 170 7.48 17.15 -7.87
C ALA A 170 7.27 17.89 -9.20
N SER A 171 6.38 18.88 -9.20
CA SER A 171 6.08 19.73 -10.38
C SER A 171 6.30 21.22 -10.05
N PRO A 172 7.55 21.65 -9.77
CA PRO A 172 7.82 23.01 -9.33
C PRO A 172 7.45 24.03 -10.42
N GLY A 173 6.60 24.99 -10.07
CA GLY A 173 6.16 26.04 -10.99
C GLY A 173 4.98 25.67 -11.88
N GLU A 174 4.44 24.45 -11.75
CA GLU A 174 3.19 24.06 -12.41
C GLU A 174 1.98 24.30 -11.49
N GLU A 175 0.83 24.66 -12.07
CA GLU A 175 -0.44 24.72 -11.34
C GLU A 175 -1.02 23.33 -11.08
N SER A 176 -0.67 22.36 -11.93
CA SER A 176 -1.04 20.95 -11.77
C SER A 176 -0.11 20.23 -10.80
N ARG A 177 -0.73 19.39 -9.96
CA ARG A 177 -0.02 18.39 -9.17
C ARG A 177 0.66 17.38 -10.11
N GLY A 178 1.91 17.01 -9.81
CA GLY A 178 2.64 15.98 -10.54
C GLY A 178 2.00 14.59 -10.49
N ALA A 179 2.56 13.64 -11.25
CA ALA A 179 2.03 12.30 -11.39
C ALA A 179 1.98 11.56 -10.04
N PHE A 180 0.87 10.89 -9.76
CA PHE A 180 0.77 10.00 -8.59
C PHE A 180 1.69 8.80 -8.78
N ARG A 181 2.45 8.45 -7.73
CA ARG A 181 3.36 7.29 -7.76
C ARG A 181 2.81 6.14 -6.93
N ALA A 182 2.53 6.38 -5.66
CA ALA A 182 1.97 5.37 -4.76
C ALA A 182 1.45 6.00 -3.47
N LYS A 183 0.59 5.26 -2.76
CA LYS A 183 0.24 5.56 -1.37
C LYS A 183 1.13 4.72 -0.46
N ILE A 184 2.11 5.36 0.18
CA ILE A 184 3.11 4.69 1.02
C ILE A 184 2.54 4.44 2.42
N ASP A 185 2.33 3.17 2.73
CA ASP A 185 2.23 2.63 4.09
C ASP A 185 3.50 1.82 4.39
N TYR A 186 3.81 1.57 5.68
CA TYR A 186 5.02 0.86 6.07
C TYR A 186 5.09 -0.56 5.51
N GLU A 187 4.00 -1.31 5.61
CA GLU A 187 3.95 -2.73 5.30
C GLU A 187 4.05 -3.04 3.79
N PRO A 188 3.34 -2.32 2.89
CA PRO A 188 3.61 -2.45 1.45
C PRO A 188 5.04 -2.01 1.11
N LEU A 189 5.54 -0.93 1.74
CA LEU A 189 6.90 -0.46 1.50
C LEU A 189 7.90 -1.57 1.83
N ASN A 190 8.06 -1.98 3.08
CA ASN A 190 9.13 -2.91 3.46
C ASN A 190 8.99 -4.30 2.82
N LEU A 191 7.77 -4.85 2.67
CA LEU A 191 7.58 -6.22 2.20
C LEU A 191 7.65 -6.37 0.67
N LEU A 192 7.33 -5.32 -0.10
CA LEU A 192 7.52 -5.28 -1.55
C LEU A 192 8.84 -4.60 -1.96
N SER A 193 9.69 -4.23 -1.00
CA SER A 193 10.98 -3.58 -1.28
C SER A 193 12.15 -4.30 -0.60
N SER A 194 12.57 -3.84 0.58
CA SER A 194 13.73 -4.32 1.32
C SER A 194 13.66 -5.83 1.57
N ASN A 195 12.47 -6.36 1.88
CA ASN A 195 12.29 -7.79 2.12
C ASN A 195 12.54 -8.67 0.88
N ILE A 196 12.44 -8.09 -0.32
CA ILE A 196 12.75 -8.74 -1.60
C ILE A 196 14.00 -8.15 -2.28
N GLY A 197 14.78 -7.33 -1.57
CA GLY A 197 16.05 -6.77 -2.05
C GLY A 197 15.93 -5.62 -3.06
N ILE A 198 14.80 -4.91 -3.11
CA ILE A 198 14.58 -3.76 -4.00
C ILE A 198 14.67 -2.47 -3.18
N PHE A 199 15.58 -1.57 -3.54
CA PHE A 199 15.86 -0.33 -2.77
C PHE A 199 15.68 0.96 -3.57
N ASP A 200 15.22 0.85 -4.82
CA ASP A 200 14.92 1.99 -5.67
C ASP A 200 13.47 2.46 -5.48
N VAL A 201 13.28 3.73 -5.11
CA VAL A 201 11.97 4.28 -4.72
C VAL A 201 10.95 4.20 -5.85
N ASP A 202 11.34 4.43 -7.11
CA ASP A 202 10.42 4.41 -8.25
C ASP A 202 9.90 3.00 -8.50
N ARG A 203 10.81 2.02 -8.49
CA ARG A 203 10.48 0.60 -8.62
C ARG A 203 9.57 0.14 -7.50
N VAL A 204 9.82 0.57 -6.27
CA VAL A 204 8.98 0.22 -5.12
C VAL A 204 7.58 0.82 -5.25
N CYS A 205 7.46 2.07 -5.69
CA CYS A 205 6.15 2.66 -5.96
C CYS A 205 5.37 1.87 -7.01
N GLU A 206 6.04 1.42 -8.08
CA GLU A 206 5.40 0.62 -9.13
C GLU A 206 4.91 -0.74 -8.60
N LEU A 207 5.68 -1.44 -7.77
CA LEU A 207 5.24 -2.70 -7.16
C LEU A 207 4.05 -2.49 -6.22
N ILE A 208 4.03 -1.40 -5.45
CA ILE A 208 2.90 -1.05 -4.57
C ILE A 208 1.65 -0.75 -5.41
N GLU A 209 1.76 0.13 -6.40
CA GLU A 209 0.62 0.48 -7.26
C GLU A 209 0.06 -0.75 -7.99
N GLN A 210 0.94 -1.59 -8.55
CA GLN A 210 0.53 -2.82 -9.23
C GLN A 210 -0.20 -3.77 -8.27
N THR A 211 0.30 -3.93 -7.04
CA THR A 211 -0.32 -4.78 -6.01
C THR A 211 -1.71 -4.26 -5.62
N ASP A 212 -1.83 -2.94 -5.45
CA ASP A 212 -3.09 -2.26 -5.13
C ASP A 212 -4.12 -2.43 -6.27
N LEU A 213 -3.70 -2.24 -7.53
CA LEU A 213 -4.55 -2.37 -8.71
C LEU A 213 -5.02 -3.81 -8.96
N LEU A 214 -4.17 -4.80 -8.66
CA LEU A 214 -4.54 -6.21 -8.76
C LEU A 214 -5.47 -6.66 -7.63
N GLY A 215 -5.54 -5.88 -6.54
CA GLY A 215 -6.32 -6.22 -5.35
C GLY A 215 -5.67 -7.34 -4.54
N LEU A 216 -4.35 -7.28 -4.33
CA LEU A 216 -3.60 -8.25 -3.55
C LEU A 216 -3.31 -7.74 -2.13
N ASP A 217 -3.25 -8.64 -1.15
CA ASP A 217 -2.62 -8.36 0.14
C ASP A 217 -1.11 -8.14 -0.07
N SER A 218 -0.64 -6.90 0.07
CA SER A 218 0.79 -6.57 -0.09
C SER A 218 1.68 -7.34 0.87
N ILE A 219 1.19 -7.68 2.06
CA ILE A 219 1.95 -8.39 3.09
C ILE A 219 2.17 -9.83 2.63
N SER A 220 1.09 -10.56 2.38
CA SER A 220 1.19 -11.94 1.89
C SER A 220 1.93 -12.03 0.57
N CYS A 221 1.66 -11.12 -0.37
CA CYS A 221 2.36 -11.09 -1.65
C CYS A 221 3.87 -10.92 -1.47
N GLY A 222 4.30 -9.90 -0.71
CA GLY A 222 5.72 -9.63 -0.47
C GLY A 222 6.45 -10.75 0.28
N VAL A 223 5.80 -11.34 1.29
CA VAL A 223 6.37 -12.47 2.04
C VAL A 223 6.48 -13.72 1.18
N THR A 224 5.47 -14.03 0.35
CA THR A 224 5.51 -15.18 -0.56
C THR A 224 6.62 -15.04 -1.59
N LEU A 225 6.80 -13.85 -2.17
CA LEU A 225 7.90 -13.59 -3.11
C LEU A 225 9.26 -13.79 -2.41
N ALA A 226 9.43 -13.23 -1.22
CA ALA A 226 10.66 -13.36 -0.45
C ALA A 226 10.96 -14.82 -0.09
N TYR A 227 9.94 -15.61 0.28
CA TYR A 227 10.08 -17.04 0.51
C TYR A 227 10.55 -17.80 -0.74
N ALA A 228 9.96 -17.50 -1.91
CA ALA A 228 10.37 -18.12 -3.17
C ALA A 228 11.81 -17.74 -3.56
N MET A 229 12.21 -16.48 -3.35
CA MET A 229 13.58 -16.02 -3.54
C MET A 229 14.57 -16.74 -2.63
N GLU A 230 14.21 -16.92 -1.36
CA GLU A 230 15.02 -17.64 -0.39
C GLU A 230 15.19 -19.12 -0.76
N TYR A 231 14.10 -19.78 -1.16
CA TYR A 231 14.14 -21.16 -1.65
C TYR A 231 15.07 -21.28 -2.87
N ASN A 232 14.89 -20.41 -3.86
CA ASN A 232 15.67 -20.41 -5.10
C ASN A 232 17.17 -20.16 -4.88
N ARG A 233 17.53 -19.41 -3.83
CA ARG A 233 18.93 -19.11 -3.47
C ARG A 233 19.75 -20.37 -3.14
N SER A 234 19.11 -21.39 -2.58
CA SER A 234 19.76 -22.66 -2.18
C SER A 234 19.40 -23.86 -3.07
N ALA A 235 18.39 -23.71 -3.92
CA ALA A 235 17.96 -24.75 -4.83
C ALA A 235 18.93 -24.92 -6.01
N GLU A 236 19.18 -26.18 -6.38
CA GLU A 236 19.77 -26.50 -7.68
C GLU A 236 18.95 -25.87 -8.82
N PRO A 237 19.57 -25.42 -9.94
CA PRO A 237 18.86 -24.73 -11.02
C PRO A 237 17.61 -25.46 -11.54
N SER A 238 17.64 -26.80 -11.58
CA SER A 238 16.52 -27.63 -12.03
C SER A 238 15.34 -27.70 -11.06
N ARG A 239 15.51 -27.22 -9.82
CA ARG A 239 14.50 -27.21 -8.76
C ARG A 239 13.96 -25.83 -8.46
N GLN A 240 14.51 -24.79 -9.08
CA GLN A 240 14.03 -23.42 -8.86
C GLN A 240 12.57 -23.26 -9.28
N ILE A 241 11.83 -22.47 -8.50
CA ILE A 241 10.41 -22.19 -8.71
C ILE A 241 10.21 -20.78 -9.26
N ALA A 242 9.01 -20.53 -9.81
CA ALA A 242 8.62 -19.21 -10.30
C ALA A 242 9.66 -18.55 -11.24
N GLY A 243 10.27 -19.36 -12.10
CA GLY A 243 11.27 -18.89 -13.06
C GLY A 243 12.61 -18.47 -12.45
N GLY A 244 12.97 -19.00 -11.27
CA GLY A 244 14.23 -18.66 -10.62
C GLY A 244 14.24 -17.26 -9.99
N LEU A 245 13.07 -16.77 -9.57
CA LEU A 245 12.90 -15.50 -8.88
C LEU A 245 13.99 -15.30 -7.80
N ALA A 246 14.67 -14.15 -7.83
CA ALA A 246 15.81 -13.84 -6.98
C ALA A 246 15.69 -12.44 -6.36
N TYR A 247 16.32 -12.24 -5.21
CA TYR A 247 16.39 -10.93 -4.55
C TYR A 247 16.99 -9.87 -5.46
N GLY A 248 16.42 -8.67 -5.46
CA GLY A 248 16.90 -7.55 -6.29
C GLY A 248 16.45 -7.57 -7.75
N ASP A 249 15.86 -8.66 -8.24
CA ASP A 249 15.30 -8.72 -9.60
C ASP A 249 13.91 -8.10 -9.67
N PHE A 250 13.90 -6.79 -9.88
CA PHE A 250 12.67 -5.99 -10.02
C PHE A 250 11.74 -6.53 -11.12
N GLU A 251 12.28 -6.84 -12.30
CA GLU A 251 11.46 -7.22 -13.45
C GLU A 251 10.83 -8.58 -13.24
N ALA A 252 11.55 -9.53 -12.64
CA ALA A 252 10.98 -10.81 -12.25
C ALA A 252 9.91 -10.66 -11.16
N ALA A 253 10.15 -9.83 -10.14
CA ALA A 253 9.16 -9.55 -9.09
C ALA A 253 7.89 -8.92 -9.65
N ARG A 254 8.01 -7.87 -10.48
CA ARG A 254 6.90 -7.18 -11.14
C ARG A 254 6.07 -8.14 -12.02
N ARG A 255 6.74 -9.00 -12.80
CA ARG A 255 6.06 -10.05 -13.59
C ARG A 255 5.35 -11.06 -12.68
N ALA A 256 6.00 -11.54 -11.63
CA ALA A 256 5.43 -12.50 -10.70
C ALA A 256 4.18 -11.95 -10.00
N ILE A 257 4.21 -10.71 -9.51
CA ILE A 257 3.03 -10.02 -8.93
C ILE A 257 1.89 -9.99 -9.95
N GLY A 258 2.19 -9.61 -11.20
CA GLY A 258 1.21 -9.60 -12.29
C GLY A 258 0.59 -10.97 -12.55
N SER A 259 1.41 -12.01 -12.65
CA SER A 259 0.94 -13.38 -12.87
C SER A 259 0.15 -13.91 -11.67
N ILE A 260 0.55 -13.60 -10.44
CA ILE A 260 -0.20 -13.95 -9.23
C ILE A 260 -1.59 -13.31 -9.29
N GLY A 261 -1.66 -11.99 -9.50
CA GLY A 261 -2.93 -11.26 -9.49
C GLY A 261 -3.90 -11.69 -10.59
N ARG A 262 -3.42 -12.26 -11.70
CA ARG A 262 -4.25 -12.84 -12.76
C ARG A 262 -4.48 -14.35 -12.63
N GLY A 263 -4.08 -14.95 -11.52
CA GLY A 263 -4.22 -16.40 -11.30
C GLY A 263 -3.33 -17.27 -12.20
N GLU A 264 -2.35 -16.69 -12.89
CA GLU A 264 -1.43 -17.37 -13.82
C GLU A 264 -0.25 -18.03 -13.10
N LEU A 265 -0.03 -17.71 -11.82
CA LEU A 265 1.00 -18.32 -10.97
C LEU A 265 0.42 -18.86 -9.65
N PRO A 266 -0.41 -19.94 -9.69
CA PRO A 266 -1.06 -20.47 -8.49
C PRO A 266 -0.09 -20.95 -7.41
N LEU A 267 1.11 -21.39 -7.81
CA LEU A 267 2.17 -21.82 -6.88
C LEU A 267 2.49 -20.76 -5.82
N LEU A 268 2.47 -19.49 -6.22
CA LEU A 268 2.66 -18.38 -5.30
C LEU A 268 1.33 -17.76 -4.88
N GLY A 269 0.25 -17.93 -5.63
CA GLY A 269 -1.07 -17.40 -5.29
C GLY A 269 -1.80 -18.14 -4.15
N GLN A 270 -1.46 -19.41 -3.87
CA GLN A 270 -2.18 -20.27 -2.90
C GLN A 270 -1.55 -20.34 -1.51
#